data_AF-A0AAP6K0S8-F1
#
_entry.id   AF-A0AAP6K0S8-F1
#
_cell.length_a   1.000
_cell.length_b   1.000
_cell.length_c   1.000
_cell.angle_alpha   90.00
_cell.angle_beta   90.00
_cell.angle_gamma   90.00
#
_symmetry.space_group_name_H-M   'P 1'
#
loop_
_entity.id
_entity.type
_entity.pdbx_description
1 polymer ?
#
loop_
_entity_poly.entity_id
_entity_poly.type
_entity_poly.pdbx_seq_one_letter_code
_entity_poly.pdbx_strand_id
1 'polypeptide(L)'
;MKPKLMYIENKNPGHNGEAWICFIEFSKSGQTIYFDNKALKKLKTSGINSNHYDIETGQEYWISGVKKDGNDRHKFGRGIIKIDKNAIAEYLKIINQIDLPKNKFEIVELDNFPNKERITEIENEKLETAFDYDTKYKNPSDLTVSEIEALILYYEDSDPSEMFKKGRKYYFETIENLQTELEKRLLKTV
;
A
#
# COMPACT_ATOMS: atom_id res chain seq x y z
N MET A 1 -22.57 3.19 -2.11
CA MET A 1 -22.74 2.96 -3.56
C MET A 1 -23.30 1.56 -3.77
N LYS A 2 -24.01 1.29 -4.87
CA LYS A 2 -24.42 -0.09 -5.18
C LYS A 2 -23.18 -0.96 -5.44
N PRO A 3 -23.18 -2.24 -5.00
CA PRO A 3 -22.10 -3.16 -5.34
C PRO A 3 -21.92 -3.29 -6.85
N LYS A 4 -20.68 -3.48 -7.31
CA LYS A 4 -20.38 -3.69 -8.74
C LYS A 4 -19.64 -5.00 -8.94
N LEU A 5 -20.03 -5.75 -9.97
CA LEU A 5 -19.31 -6.93 -10.40
C LEU A 5 -18.01 -6.53 -11.11
N MET A 6 -16.87 -6.99 -10.61
CA MET A 6 -15.56 -6.59 -11.11
C MET A 6 -14.63 -7.81 -11.23
N TYR A 7 -13.62 -7.66 -12.09
CA TYR A 7 -12.45 -8.51 -12.14
C TYR A 7 -11.32 -7.89 -11.32
N ILE A 8 -10.66 -8.71 -10.51
CA ILE A 8 -9.56 -8.31 -9.61
C ILE A 8 -8.42 -9.29 -9.82
N GLU A 9 -7.19 -8.82 -10.06
CA GLU A 9 -6.01 -9.66 -10.24
C GLU A 9 -4.88 -9.15 -9.35
N ASN A 10 -4.36 -10.02 -8.48
CA ASN A 10 -3.11 -9.75 -7.78
C ASN A 10 -1.97 -9.81 -8.79
N LYS A 11 -1.14 -8.76 -8.83
CA LYS A 11 -0.02 -8.63 -9.76
C LYS A 11 1.27 -9.28 -9.26
N ASN A 12 1.20 -10.07 -8.21
CA ASN A 12 2.29 -10.86 -7.67
C ASN A 12 2.02 -12.37 -7.84
N PRO A 13 2.84 -13.14 -8.60
CA PRO A 13 3.99 -12.73 -9.41
C PRO A 13 3.62 -12.43 -10.87
N GLY A 14 3.48 -11.15 -11.21
CA GLY A 14 3.21 -10.67 -12.57
C GLY A 14 1.77 -10.92 -13.06
N HIS A 15 1.61 -11.65 -14.16
CA HIS A 15 0.29 -11.97 -14.74
C HIS A 15 -0.33 -13.28 -14.20
N ASN A 16 0.38 -13.96 -13.31
CA ASN A 16 0.03 -15.29 -12.80
C ASN A 16 -0.45 -15.27 -11.35
N GLY A 17 -0.56 -14.09 -10.75
CA GLY A 17 -1.12 -13.97 -9.40
C GLY A 17 -2.58 -14.37 -9.38
N GLU A 18 -3.11 -14.55 -8.16
CA GLU A 18 -4.51 -14.91 -7.96
C GLU A 18 -5.46 -13.89 -8.58
N ALA A 19 -6.62 -14.34 -9.06
CA ALA A 19 -7.62 -13.44 -9.60
C ALA A 19 -9.03 -13.85 -9.18
N TRP A 20 -9.91 -12.86 -9.10
CA TRP A 20 -11.27 -12.99 -8.62
C TRP A 20 -12.26 -12.30 -9.55
N ILE A 21 -13.47 -12.85 -9.59
CA ILE A 21 -14.67 -12.18 -10.08
C ILE A 21 -15.69 -12.18 -8.96
N CYS A 22 -16.02 -11.00 -8.45
CA CYS A 22 -16.94 -10.84 -7.33
C CYS A 22 -17.61 -9.46 -7.35
N PHE A 23 -18.63 -9.30 -6.51
CA PHE A 23 -19.19 -8.00 -6.22
C PHE A 23 -18.30 -7.25 -5.23
N ILE A 24 -17.94 -6.02 -5.58
CA ILE A 24 -17.18 -5.12 -4.72
C ILE A 24 -18.03 -3.98 -4.21
N GLU A 25 -17.62 -3.41 -3.08
CA GLU A 25 -18.11 -2.11 -2.62
C GLU A 25 -17.05 -1.03 -2.81
N PHE A 26 -17.50 0.17 -3.18
CA PHE A 26 -16.63 1.35 -3.22
C PHE A 26 -16.79 2.16 -1.93
N SER A 27 -15.69 2.75 -1.47
CA SER A 27 -15.73 3.84 -0.49
C SER A 27 -16.56 5.02 -1.02
N LYS A 28 -16.97 5.92 -0.13
CA LYS A 28 -17.76 7.11 -0.51
C LYS A 28 -17.04 7.97 -1.55
N SER A 29 -15.71 8.06 -1.48
CA SER A 29 -14.86 8.79 -2.43
C SER A 29 -14.59 8.02 -3.73
N GLY A 30 -14.96 6.73 -3.79
CA GLY A 30 -14.66 5.84 -4.91
C GLY A 30 -13.18 5.48 -5.06
N GLN A 31 -12.32 5.86 -4.11
CA GLN A 31 -10.87 5.61 -4.18
C GLN A 31 -10.45 4.26 -3.61
N THR A 32 -11.29 3.65 -2.78
CA THR A 32 -10.99 2.37 -2.14
C THR A 32 -12.09 1.40 -2.53
N ILE A 33 -11.69 0.20 -2.93
CA ILE A 33 -12.60 -0.92 -3.13
C ILE A 33 -12.48 -1.90 -1.98
N TYR A 34 -13.56 -2.61 -1.71
CA TYR A 34 -13.61 -3.60 -0.65
C TYR A 34 -14.18 -4.91 -1.17
N PHE A 35 -13.50 -6.00 -0.85
CA PHE A 35 -13.91 -7.37 -1.14
C PHE A 35 -13.12 -8.33 -0.25
N ASP A 36 -13.69 -9.48 0.13
CA ASP A 36 -12.98 -10.57 0.81
C ASP A 36 -12.02 -10.12 1.93
N ASN A 37 -12.54 -9.30 2.85
CA ASN A 37 -11.80 -8.67 3.95
C ASN A 37 -10.57 -7.80 3.56
N LYS A 38 -10.40 -7.47 2.28
CA LYS A 38 -9.34 -6.61 1.74
C LYS A 38 -9.88 -5.22 1.41
N ALA A 39 -8.99 -4.24 1.53
CA ALA A 39 -9.22 -2.90 1.03
C ALA A 39 -8.15 -2.53 0.01
N LEU A 40 -8.55 -2.37 -1.24
CA LEU A 40 -7.62 -2.00 -2.31
C LEU A 40 -7.81 -0.53 -2.65
N LYS A 41 -6.77 0.26 -2.42
CA LYS A 41 -6.76 1.70 -2.65
C LYS A 41 -6.18 2.02 -4.02
N LYS A 42 -6.81 2.94 -4.73
CA LYS A 42 -6.39 3.37 -6.06
C LYS A 42 -5.01 4.02 -6.01
N LEU A 43 -4.14 3.61 -6.93
CA LEU A 43 -2.84 4.25 -7.12
C LEU A 43 -3.03 5.68 -7.63
N LYS A 44 -2.29 6.63 -7.05
CA LYS A 44 -2.29 8.04 -7.49
C LYS A 44 -1.86 8.18 -8.94
N THR A 45 -0.82 7.43 -9.31
CA THR A 45 -0.36 7.29 -10.69
C THR A 45 -0.55 5.83 -11.06
N SER A 46 -1.55 5.53 -11.89
CA SER A 46 -1.78 4.17 -12.35
C SER A 46 -0.59 3.71 -13.20
N GLY A 47 0.00 2.58 -12.83
CA GLY A 47 1.12 1.98 -13.55
C GLY A 47 0.67 1.24 -14.81
N ILE A 48 1.63 0.69 -15.54
CA ILE A 48 1.36 -0.18 -16.70
C ILE A 48 0.74 -1.51 -16.25
N ASN A 49 1.12 -1.99 -15.06
CA ASN A 49 0.80 -3.34 -14.61
C ASN A 49 -0.29 -3.42 -13.52
N SER A 50 -0.61 -2.31 -12.87
CA SER A 50 -1.49 -2.24 -11.70
C SER A 50 -2.19 -0.88 -11.62
N ASN A 51 -3.32 -0.84 -10.93
CA ASN A 51 -4.07 0.39 -10.70
C ASN A 51 -4.55 0.59 -9.25
N HIS A 52 -4.40 -0.43 -8.40
CA HIS A 52 -4.65 -0.35 -6.96
C HIS A 52 -3.57 -1.11 -6.21
N TYR A 53 -3.53 -0.92 -4.89
CA TYR A 53 -2.72 -1.68 -3.97
C TYR A 53 -3.54 -2.03 -2.72
N ASP A 54 -3.24 -3.17 -2.10
CA ASP A 54 -3.78 -3.52 -0.78
C ASP A 54 -3.14 -2.64 0.29
N ILE A 55 -3.97 -1.96 1.08
CA ILE A 55 -3.48 -1.03 2.10
C ILE A 55 -2.66 -1.72 3.19
N GLU A 56 -2.89 -3.00 3.43
CA GLU A 56 -2.21 -3.74 4.50
C GLU A 56 -0.86 -4.29 4.04
N THR A 57 -0.87 -4.91 2.87
CA THR A 57 0.29 -5.68 2.39
C THR A 57 1.15 -4.90 1.39
N GLY A 58 0.64 -3.79 0.85
CA GLY A 58 1.26 -3.04 -0.23
C GLY A 58 1.27 -3.78 -1.58
N GLN A 59 0.69 -4.99 -1.66
CA GLN A 59 0.65 -5.76 -2.89
C GLN A 59 -0.18 -5.04 -3.95
N GLU A 60 0.29 -5.07 -5.19
CA GLU A 60 -0.36 -4.39 -6.29
C GLU A 60 -1.43 -5.26 -6.96
N TYR A 61 -2.50 -4.61 -7.38
CA TYR A 61 -3.66 -5.23 -8.00
C TYR A 61 -4.05 -4.52 -9.29
N TRP A 62 -4.59 -5.29 -10.22
CA TRP A 62 -5.32 -4.80 -11.37
C TRP A 62 -6.81 -5.02 -11.19
N ILE A 63 -7.59 -3.95 -11.25
CA ILE A 63 -9.04 -4.00 -11.15
C ILE A 63 -9.66 -3.43 -12.41
N SER A 64 -10.62 -4.16 -12.98
CA SER A 64 -11.40 -3.71 -14.14
C SER A 64 -12.82 -4.24 -14.10
N GLY A 65 -13.69 -3.71 -14.95
CA GLY A 65 -14.96 -4.39 -15.23
C GLY A 65 -14.72 -5.77 -15.85
N VAL A 66 -15.69 -6.66 -15.67
CA VAL A 66 -15.69 -7.95 -16.36
C VAL A 66 -15.88 -7.76 -17.87
N LYS A 67 -15.19 -8.56 -18.68
CA LYS A 67 -15.22 -8.48 -20.14
C LYS A 67 -16.35 -9.32 -20.71
N LYS A 68 -17.00 -8.81 -21.76
CA LYS A 68 -18.10 -9.51 -22.45
C LYS A 68 -17.65 -10.79 -23.16
N ASP A 69 -16.37 -10.92 -23.48
CA ASP A 69 -15.82 -12.13 -24.10
C ASP A 69 -15.37 -13.19 -23.06
N GLY A 70 -15.49 -12.88 -21.77
CA GLY A 70 -15.06 -13.75 -20.66
C GLY A 70 -13.55 -13.99 -20.58
N ASN A 71 -12.71 -13.24 -21.31
CA ASN A 71 -11.25 -13.33 -21.25
C ASN A 71 -10.67 -12.27 -20.32
N ASP A 72 -11.15 -12.25 -19.07
CA ASP A 72 -10.82 -11.21 -18.08
C ASP A 72 -9.32 -11.12 -17.80
N ARG A 73 -8.68 -12.26 -17.54
CA ARG A 73 -7.23 -12.34 -17.28
C ARG A 73 -6.40 -11.87 -18.48
N HIS A 74 -5.24 -11.30 -18.18
CA HIS A 74 -4.29 -10.87 -19.20
C HIS A 74 -3.87 -12.04 -20.12
N LYS A 75 -3.61 -11.76 -21.41
CA LYS A 75 -3.30 -12.80 -22.43
C LYS A 75 -2.08 -13.67 -22.13
N PHE A 76 -1.13 -13.15 -21.35
CA PHE A 76 0.07 -13.88 -20.90
C PHE A 76 -0.04 -14.41 -19.47
N GLY A 77 -1.19 -14.17 -18.83
CA GLY A 77 -1.48 -14.69 -17.50
C GLY A 77 -1.96 -16.13 -17.55
N ARG A 78 -1.62 -16.87 -16.51
CA ARG A 78 -2.04 -18.25 -16.26
C ARG A 78 -2.79 -18.33 -14.94
N GLY A 79 -3.40 -19.49 -14.69
CA GLY A 79 -4.12 -19.77 -13.44
C GLY A 79 -5.63 -19.67 -13.58
N ILE A 80 -6.31 -20.25 -12.59
CA ILE A 80 -7.77 -20.27 -12.48
C ILE A 80 -8.25 -18.94 -11.89
N ILE A 81 -9.44 -18.49 -12.29
CA ILE A 81 -10.09 -17.32 -11.71
C ILE A 81 -11.06 -17.80 -10.64
N LYS A 82 -10.94 -17.32 -9.42
CA LYS A 82 -11.90 -17.58 -8.34
C LYS A 82 -13.16 -16.75 -8.59
N ILE A 83 -14.32 -17.37 -8.75
CA ILE A 83 -15.59 -16.66 -8.93
C ILE A 83 -16.44 -16.85 -7.68
N ASP A 84 -16.90 -15.74 -7.11
CA ASP A 84 -17.85 -15.78 -6.01
C ASP A 84 -19.15 -16.42 -6.50
N LYS A 85 -19.66 -17.39 -5.74
CA LYS A 85 -20.94 -18.06 -5.99
C LYS A 85 -22.08 -17.06 -6.28
N ASN A 86 -22.09 -15.91 -5.58
CA ASN A 86 -23.11 -14.88 -5.74
C ASN A 86 -22.94 -14.07 -7.04
N ALA A 87 -21.75 -14.05 -7.62
CA ALA A 87 -21.43 -13.33 -8.85
C ALA A 87 -21.76 -14.12 -10.13
N ILE A 88 -21.89 -15.44 -10.06
CA ILE A 88 -22.04 -16.34 -11.23
C ILE A 88 -23.18 -15.91 -12.14
N ALA A 89 -24.39 -15.71 -11.58
CA ALA A 89 -25.58 -15.41 -12.37
C ALA A 89 -25.44 -14.10 -13.17
N GLU A 90 -24.81 -13.08 -12.58
CA GLU A 90 -24.62 -11.79 -13.24
C GLU A 90 -23.46 -11.84 -14.25
N TYR A 91 -22.39 -12.56 -13.92
CA TYR A 91 -21.27 -12.79 -14.84
C TYR A 91 -21.71 -13.51 -16.11
N LEU A 92 -22.49 -14.58 -15.98
CA LEU A 92 -23.04 -15.37 -17.10
C LEU A 92 -23.88 -14.51 -18.05
N LYS A 93 -24.70 -13.60 -17.52
CA LYS A 93 -25.45 -12.63 -18.35
C LYS A 93 -24.53 -11.71 -19.13
N ILE A 94 -23.44 -11.24 -18.54
CA ILE A 94 -22.50 -10.31 -19.18
C ILE A 94 -21.74 -10.98 -20.33
N ILE A 95 -21.32 -12.24 -20.13
CA ILE A 95 -20.63 -13.02 -21.16
C ILE A 95 -21.58 -13.73 -22.13
N ASN A 96 -22.89 -13.62 -21.89
CA ASN A 96 -23.95 -14.27 -22.66
C ASN A 96 -23.77 -15.80 -22.77
N GLN A 97 -23.55 -16.46 -21.64
CA GLN A 97 -23.41 -17.92 -21.55
C GLN A 97 -24.38 -18.51 -20.54
N ILE A 98 -24.71 -19.79 -20.73
CA ILE A 98 -25.62 -20.54 -19.85
C ILE A 98 -24.86 -21.12 -18.65
N ASP A 99 -23.62 -21.57 -18.87
CA ASP A 99 -22.78 -22.20 -17.87
C ASP A 99 -21.36 -21.62 -17.90
N LEU A 100 -20.64 -21.75 -16.78
CA LEU A 100 -19.26 -21.30 -16.69
C LEU A 100 -18.36 -22.16 -17.60
N PRO A 101 -17.43 -21.53 -18.35
CA PRO A 101 -16.40 -22.24 -19.10
C PRO A 101 -15.63 -23.24 -18.24
N LYS A 102 -15.55 -24.48 -18.71
CA LYS A 102 -14.82 -25.56 -18.01
C LYS A 102 -13.36 -25.17 -17.79
N ASN A 103 -12.82 -25.54 -16.63
CA ASN A 103 -11.42 -25.37 -16.24
C ASN A 103 -10.91 -23.91 -16.14
N LYS A 104 -11.80 -22.92 -16.22
CA LYS A 104 -11.42 -21.49 -16.14
C LYS A 104 -11.69 -20.90 -14.75
N PHE A 105 -12.65 -21.47 -14.02
CA PHE A 105 -13.15 -20.93 -12.76
C PHE A 105 -13.08 -21.94 -11.61
N GLU A 106 -12.76 -21.42 -10.42
CA GLU A 106 -12.94 -22.08 -9.14
C GLU A 106 -14.07 -21.34 -8.42
N ILE A 107 -15.14 -22.04 -8.03
CA ILE A 107 -16.26 -21.42 -7.32
C ILE A 107 -15.89 -21.29 -5.86
N VAL A 108 -15.96 -20.07 -5.33
CA VAL A 108 -15.64 -19.74 -3.93
C VAL A 108 -16.79 -18.98 -3.27
N GLU A 109 -16.80 -18.95 -1.94
CA GLU A 109 -17.69 -18.10 -1.17
C GLU A 109 -16.83 -17.02 -0.51
N LEU A 110 -17.02 -15.76 -0.91
CA LEU A 110 -16.22 -14.63 -0.43
C LEU A 110 -16.99 -13.83 0.61
N ASP A 111 -16.26 -13.38 1.63
CA ASP A 111 -16.80 -12.44 2.60
C ASP A 111 -16.67 -11.01 2.08
N ASN A 112 -17.67 -10.57 1.33
CA ASN A 112 -17.69 -9.23 0.75
C ASN A 112 -18.10 -8.14 1.75
N PHE A 113 -18.14 -8.43 3.06
CA PHE A 113 -18.37 -7.43 4.11
C PHE A 113 -17.03 -6.99 4.70
N PRO A 114 -16.38 -5.95 4.15
CA PRO A 114 -15.14 -5.44 4.73
C PRO A 114 -15.37 -4.92 6.15
N ASN A 115 -14.43 -5.23 7.05
CA ASN A 115 -14.30 -4.50 8.31
C ASN A 115 -13.79 -3.07 8.05
N LYS A 116 -14.70 -2.16 7.67
CA LYS A 116 -14.37 -0.76 7.31
C LYS A 116 -13.77 0.03 8.47
N GLU A 117 -14.07 -0.33 9.71
CA GLU A 117 -13.50 0.29 10.91
C GLU A 117 -11.99 0.04 10.94
N ARG A 118 -11.57 -1.23 10.84
CA ARG A 118 -10.16 -1.64 10.77
C ARG A 118 -9.37 -0.93 9.67
N ILE A 119 -9.98 -0.76 8.50
CA ILE A 119 -9.36 -0.04 7.37
C ILE A 119 -9.20 1.44 7.68
N THR A 120 -10.20 2.04 8.31
CA THR A 120 -10.15 3.45 8.71
C THR A 120 -9.07 3.69 9.77
N GLU A 121 -8.86 2.73 10.67
CA GLU A 121 -7.76 2.76 11.65
C GLU A 121 -6.41 2.74 10.95
N ILE A 122 -6.17 1.80 10.04
CA ILE A 122 -4.90 1.71 9.28
C ILE A 122 -4.64 2.99 8.47
N GLU A 123 -5.66 3.55 7.81
CA GLU A 123 -5.48 4.77 7.00
C GLU A 123 -5.22 6.03 7.84
N ASN A 124 -5.72 6.07 9.09
CA ASN A 124 -5.52 7.18 10.02
C ASN A 124 -4.39 6.91 11.01
N GLU A 125 -3.78 5.74 10.96
CA GLU A 125 -2.60 5.41 11.74
C GLU A 125 -1.54 6.43 11.40
N LYS A 126 -1.20 7.24 12.40
CA LYS A 126 -0.07 8.15 12.25
C LYS A 126 1.15 7.25 12.11
N LEU A 127 1.94 7.52 11.07
CA LEU A 127 3.32 7.08 11.10
C LEU A 127 3.91 7.60 12.41
N GLU A 128 4.14 6.70 13.37
CA GLU A 128 5.05 6.97 14.47
C GLU A 128 6.43 7.08 13.85
N THR A 129 6.73 8.26 13.30
CA THR A 129 8.10 8.62 13.04
C THR A 129 8.71 8.81 14.42
N ALA A 130 9.57 7.87 14.84
CA ALA A 130 10.43 8.02 16.03
C ALA A 130 11.30 9.29 15.97
N PHE A 131 11.28 9.99 14.83
CA PHE A 131 12.07 11.13 14.49
C PHE A 131 11.19 12.22 13.86
N ASP A 132 10.99 13.35 14.55
CA ASP A 132 10.38 14.55 13.97
C ASP A 132 11.34 15.17 12.96
N TYR A 133 11.06 15.02 11.67
CA TYR A 133 11.90 15.53 10.59
C TYR A 133 12.11 17.05 10.62
N ASP A 134 11.24 17.82 11.26
CA ASP A 134 11.41 19.26 11.37
C ASP A 134 12.56 19.62 12.32
N THR A 135 12.95 18.72 13.23
CA THR A 135 14.09 18.91 14.15
C THR A 135 15.41 19.11 13.42
N LYS A 136 15.60 18.55 12.22
CA LYS A 136 16.83 18.71 11.44
C LYS A 136 17.08 20.15 10.98
N TYR A 137 16.05 20.99 11.02
CA TYR A 137 16.13 22.40 10.64
C TYR A 137 16.21 23.35 11.85
N LYS A 138 16.11 22.82 13.08
CA LYS A 138 16.23 23.60 14.32
C LYS A 138 17.70 23.70 14.74
N ASN A 139 18.05 24.72 15.53
CA ASN A 139 19.38 24.76 16.13
C ASN A 139 19.47 23.69 17.24
N PRO A 140 20.63 23.02 17.44
CA PRO A 140 20.80 22.06 18.53
C PRO A 140 20.45 22.60 19.92
N SER A 141 20.65 23.89 20.16
CA SER A 141 20.26 24.56 21.42
C SER A 141 18.76 24.56 21.70
N ASP A 142 17.94 24.50 20.65
CA ASP A 142 16.48 24.64 20.72
C ASP A 142 15.78 23.28 20.88
N LEU A 143 16.55 22.19 20.81
CA LEU A 143 16.07 20.82 20.92
C LEU A 143 16.10 20.32 22.37
N THR A 144 15.38 19.26 22.69
CA THR A 144 15.51 18.46 23.91
C THR A 144 16.62 17.43 23.79
N VAL A 145 17.05 16.82 24.90
CA VAL A 145 18.07 15.73 24.87
C VAL A 145 17.61 14.56 24.00
N SER A 146 16.36 14.12 24.15
CA SER A 146 15.80 13.03 23.36
C SER A 146 15.70 13.36 21.86
N GLU A 147 15.39 14.60 21.48
CA GLU A 147 15.41 15.02 20.08
C GLU A 147 16.83 15.06 19.48
N ILE A 148 17.84 15.45 20.27
CA ILE A 148 19.24 15.41 19.84
C ILE A 148 19.71 13.97 19.63
N GLU A 149 19.39 13.06 20.57
CA GLU A 149 19.70 11.63 20.44
C GLU A 149 19.03 11.01 19.20
N ALA A 150 17.77 11.34 18.96
CA ALA A 150 17.05 10.88 17.77
C ALA A 150 17.63 11.43 16.46
N LEU A 151 18.10 12.68 16.44
CA LEU A 151 18.81 13.26 15.29
C LEU A 151 20.14 12.58 15.01
N ILE A 152 20.91 12.27 16.04
CA ILE A 152 22.20 11.57 15.88
C ILE A 152 21.96 10.21 15.24
N LEU A 153 21.01 9.43 15.78
CA LEU A 153 20.63 8.13 15.20
C LEU A 153 20.17 8.24 13.74
N TYR A 154 19.33 9.23 13.42
CA TYR A 154 18.90 9.49 12.03
C TYR A 154 20.08 9.73 11.08
N TYR A 155 21.06 10.52 11.51
CA TYR A 155 22.24 10.76 10.69
C TYR A 155 23.12 9.50 10.63
N GLU A 156 23.37 8.79 11.72
CA GLU A 156 24.19 7.57 11.74
C GLU A 156 23.68 6.44 10.81
N ASP A 157 22.37 6.33 10.63
CA ASP A 157 21.75 5.37 9.69
C ASP A 157 21.92 5.77 8.21
N SER A 158 22.38 6.99 7.92
CA SER A 158 22.60 7.48 6.57
C SER A 158 23.99 7.11 6.06
N ASP A 159 24.13 6.81 4.75
CA ASP A 159 25.44 6.61 4.11
C ASP A 159 26.00 7.93 3.54
N PRO A 160 26.98 8.59 4.21
CA PRO A 160 27.54 9.84 3.72
C PRO A 160 28.43 9.68 2.48
N SER A 161 28.79 8.44 2.11
CA SER A 161 29.68 8.15 0.97
C SER A 161 29.04 8.47 -0.39
N GLU A 162 27.71 8.47 -0.45
CA GLU A 162 26.91 8.85 -1.62
C GLU A 162 26.74 10.38 -1.76
N MET A 163 27.10 11.15 -0.72
CA MET A 163 26.95 12.61 -0.73
C MET A 163 28.10 13.31 -1.47
N PHE A 164 27.79 14.37 -2.22
CA PHE A 164 28.79 15.29 -2.77
C PHE A 164 29.66 15.90 -1.66
N LYS A 165 30.93 16.20 -1.96
CA LYS A 165 31.92 16.70 -0.98
C LYS A 165 31.41 17.82 -0.07
N LYS A 166 30.70 18.81 -0.62
CA LYS A 166 30.13 19.93 0.16
C LYS A 166 29.02 19.48 1.11
N GLY A 167 28.14 18.58 0.67
CA GLY A 167 27.07 18.02 1.49
C GLY A 167 27.62 17.10 2.58
N ARG A 168 28.63 16.28 2.26
CA ARG A 168 29.32 15.42 3.23
C ARG A 168 29.99 16.21 4.34
N LYS A 169 30.64 17.34 4.00
CA LYS A 169 31.23 18.24 5.00
C LYS A 169 30.17 18.77 5.97
N TYR A 170 29.06 19.30 5.43
CA TYR A 170 27.94 19.80 6.25
C TYR A 170 27.32 18.72 7.13
N TYR A 171 27.19 17.49 6.61
CA TYR A 171 26.72 16.33 7.37
C TYR A 171 27.57 16.05 8.60
N PHE A 172 28.91 15.98 8.46
CA PHE A 172 29.79 15.73 9.60
C PHE A 172 29.80 16.88 10.62
N GLU A 173 29.80 18.13 10.15
CA GLU A 173 29.68 19.31 11.02
C GLU A 173 28.36 19.28 11.82
N THR A 174 27.28 18.79 11.22
CA THR A 174 25.98 18.68 11.89
C THR A 174 26.02 17.64 13.02
N ILE A 175 26.57 16.45 12.77
CA ILE A 175 26.73 15.41 13.80
C ILE A 175 27.60 15.90 14.95
N GLU A 176 28.75 16.52 14.64
CA GLU A 176 29.68 17.04 15.66
C GLU A 176 29.02 18.09 16.56
N ASN A 177 28.23 19.01 15.97
CA ASN A 177 27.48 20.02 16.73
C ASN A 177 26.42 19.40 17.64
N LEU A 178 25.71 18.37 17.16
CA LEU A 178 24.70 17.65 17.96
C LEU A 178 25.34 16.91 19.13
N GLN A 179 26.43 16.18 18.90
CA GLN A 179 27.19 15.46 19.93
C GLN A 179 27.74 16.43 20.99
N THR A 180 28.32 17.55 20.55
CA THR A 180 28.85 18.58 21.46
C THR A 180 27.76 19.17 22.36
N GLU A 181 26.58 19.48 21.81
CA GLU A 181 25.47 20.01 22.59
C GLU A 181 24.89 18.96 23.55
N LEU A 182 24.84 17.68 23.15
CA LEU A 182 24.44 16.58 24.02
C LEU A 182 25.39 16.42 25.22
N GLU A 183 26.70 16.34 24.98
CA GLU A 183 27.73 16.22 26.01
C GLU A 183 27.64 17.38 27.01
N LYS A 184 27.51 18.62 26.50
CA LYS A 184 27.36 19.83 27.32
C LYS A 184 26.14 19.77 28.25
N ARG A 185 25.05 19.11 27.86
CA ARG A 185 23.84 18.98 28.69
C ARG A 185 23.98 17.87 29.72
N LEU A 186 24.57 16.74 29.35
CA LEU A 186 24.85 15.64 30.27
C LEU A 186 25.79 16.10 31.40
N LEU A 187 26.82 16.89 31.08
CA LEU A 187 27.75 17.46 32.07
C LEU A 187 27.12 18.48 33.03
N LYS A 188 26.01 19.12 32.66
CA LYS A 188 25.26 20.05 33.53
C LYS A 188 24.28 19.36 34.48
N THR A 189 24.04 18.06 34.28
CA THR A 189 23.06 17.28 35.04
C THR A 189 23.74 16.47 36.17
N VAL A 190 25.08 16.57 36.29
CA VAL A 190 25.94 16.01 37.35
C VAL A 190 26.29 17.12 38.35
#